data_AF-A0A143YM73-F1
#
_entry.id   AF-A0A143YM73-F1
#
_cell.length_a   1.000
_cell.length_b   1.000
_cell.length_c   1.000
_cell.angle_alpha   90.00
_cell.angle_beta   90.00
_cell.angle_gamma   90.00
#
_symmetry.space_group_name_H-M   'P 1'
#
loop_
_entity.id
_entity.type
_entity.pdbx_description
1 polymer ?
#
loop_
_entity_poly.entity_id
_entity_poly.type
_entity_poly.pdbx_seq_one_letter_code
_entity_poly.pdbx_strand_id
1 'polypeptide(L)'
;MLFHLTSASKKENQLKRRYDEELTALITAVHQNYSTLLQLEQNAYDLPEDLLILEKIAKVKYLFLLREVKKRQLTADISAPKKAKALKWRKRTNHAEDIFHPE
;
A
#
# COMPACT_ATOMS: atom_id res chain seq x y z
N MET A 1 23.85 11.01 27.36
CA MET A 1 23.91 9.98 26.30
C MET A 1 22.50 9.49 26.03
N LEU A 2 21.91 9.78 24.85
CA LEU A 2 20.48 9.57 24.54
C LEU A 2 20.27 8.70 23.27
N PHE A 3 21.32 8.04 22.78
CA PHE A 3 21.31 7.40 21.46
C PHE A 3 20.67 5.99 21.45
N HIS A 4 20.49 5.36 22.61
CA HIS A 4 20.06 3.96 22.72
C HIS A 4 18.54 3.77 22.57
N LEU A 5 17.74 4.77 22.97
CA LEU A 5 16.27 4.76 22.90
C LEU A 5 15.72 4.84 21.46
N THR A 6 16.52 5.35 20.52
CA THR A 6 16.10 5.47 19.11
C THR A 6 16.17 4.15 18.34
N SER A 7 16.84 3.12 18.88
CA SER A 7 17.01 1.83 18.20
C SER A 7 15.76 0.94 18.30
N ALA A 8 15.07 0.96 19.44
CA ALA A 8 13.83 0.21 19.66
C ALA A 8 12.70 0.75 18.77
N SER A 9 12.54 2.07 18.70
CA SER A 9 11.53 2.70 17.84
C SER A 9 11.79 2.49 16.35
N LYS A 10 13.06 2.38 15.92
CA LYS A 10 13.42 2.01 14.55
C LYS A 10 13.02 0.57 14.21
N LYS A 11 13.27 -0.40 15.10
CA LYS A 11 12.86 -1.80 14.90
C LYS A 11 11.34 -1.94 14.88
N GLU A 12 10.64 -1.24 15.77
CA GLU A 12 9.19 -1.24 15.81
C GLU A 12 8.58 -0.65 14.53
N ASN A 13 9.12 0.46 14.03
CA ASN A 13 8.69 1.05 12.77
C ASN A 13 8.98 0.16 11.56
N GLN A 14 10.09 -0.57 11.55
CA GLN A 14 10.39 -1.56 10.51
C GLN A 14 9.40 -2.72 10.54
N LEU A 15 9.08 -3.23 11.73
CA LEU A 15 8.13 -4.32 11.88
C LEU A 15 6.72 -3.92 11.44
N LYS A 16 6.25 -2.73 11.84
CA LYS A 16 4.99 -2.14 11.38
C LYS A 16 4.92 -2.09 9.86
N ARG A 17 5.97 -1.59 9.20
CA ARG A 17 6.05 -1.54 7.73
C ARG A 17 5.94 -2.91 7.08
N ARG A 18 6.63 -3.93 7.61
CA ARG A 18 6.54 -5.30 7.08
C ARG A 18 5.11 -5.84 7.15
N TYR A 19 4.44 -5.65 8.27
CA TYR A 19 3.04 -6.07 8.41
C TYR A 19 2.10 -5.30 7.49
N ASP A 20 2.37 -4.02 7.23
CA ASP A 20 1.57 -3.23 6.30
C ASP A 20 1.83 -3.66 4.84
N GLU A 21 3.07 -3.99 4.48
CA GLU A 21 3.43 -4.59 3.19
C GLU A 21 2.75 -5.95 3.00
N GLU A 22 2.81 -6.84 3.99
CA GLU A 22 2.11 -8.13 3.99
C GLU A 22 0.60 -7.96 3.85
N LEU A 23 0.01 -6.99 4.56
CA LEU A 23 -1.42 -6.70 4.46
C LEU A 23 -1.80 -6.25 3.05
N THR A 24 -1.01 -5.38 2.42
CA THR A 24 -1.26 -4.97 1.03
C THR A 24 -1.13 -6.12 0.05
N ALA A 25 -0.12 -6.97 0.18
CA ALA A 25 0.05 -8.16 -0.65
C ALA A 25 -1.14 -9.11 -0.49
N LEU A 26 -1.58 -9.35 0.74
CA LEU A 26 -2.71 -10.23 1.03
C LEU A 26 -4.02 -9.69 0.43
N ILE A 27 -4.25 -8.37 0.50
CA ILE A 27 -5.40 -7.73 -0.15
C ILE A 27 -5.38 -7.96 -1.66
N THR A 28 -4.23 -7.77 -2.31
CA THR A 28 -4.13 -7.96 -3.76
C THR A 28 -4.42 -9.41 -4.15
N ALA A 29 -3.89 -10.38 -3.41
CA ALA A 29 -4.12 -11.79 -3.67
C ALA A 29 -5.59 -12.20 -3.46
N VAL A 30 -6.21 -11.75 -2.37
CA VAL A 30 -7.63 -12.04 -2.10
C VAL A 30 -8.54 -11.37 -3.11
N HIS A 31 -8.23 -10.14 -3.54
CA HIS A 31 -8.97 -9.46 -4.60
C HIS A 31 -8.90 -10.22 -5.93
N GLN A 32 -7.71 -10.66 -6.34
CA GLN A 32 -7.53 -11.46 -7.56
C GLN A 32 -8.32 -12.76 -7.50
N ASN A 33 -8.28 -13.46 -6.36
CA ASN A 33 -9.05 -14.68 -6.18
C ASN A 33 -10.56 -14.41 -6.28
N TYR A 34 -11.05 -13.39 -5.56
CA TYR A 34 -12.46 -12.99 -5.61
C TYR A 34 -12.90 -12.61 -7.04
N SER A 35 -12.11 -11.82 -7.77
CA SER A 35 -12.43 -11.48 -9.16
C SER A 35 -12.45 -12.69 -10.08
N THR A 36 -11.56 -13.67 -9.85
CA THR A 36 -11.52 -14.91 -10.62
C THR A 36 -12.78 -15.73 -10.36
N LEU A 37 -13.19 -15.88 -9.09
CA LEU A 37 -14.41 -16.59 -8.72
C LEU A 37 -15.65 -15.93 -9.32
N LEU A 38 -15.72 -14.59 -9.31
CA LEU A 38 -16.79 -13.83 -9.93
C LEU A 38 -16.86 -14.07 -11.45
N GLN A 39 -15.70 -14.10 -12.12
CA GLN A 39 -15.62 -14.41 -13.55
C GLN A 39 -16.06 -15.85 -13.84
N LEU A 40 -15.68 -16.81 -13.00
CA LEU A 40 -16.12 -18.20 -13.14
C LEU A 40 -17.64 -18.33 -12.97
N GLU A 41 -18.21 -17.65 -11.98
CA GLU A 41 -19.66 -17.59 -11.77
C GLU A 41 -20.40 -17.01 -12.99
N GLN A 42 -19.89 -15.91 -13.55
CA GLN A 42 -20.48 -15.27 -14.73
C GLN A 42 -20.44 -16.14 -16.00
N ASN A 43 -19.43 -17.00 -16.12
CA ASN A 43 -19.22 -17.84 -17.30
C ASN A 43 -19.80 -19.26 -17.14
N ALA A 44 -20.28 -19.62 -15.95
CA ALA A 44 -20.82 -20.94 -15.69
C ALA A 44 -22.24 -21.07 -16.27
N TYR A 45 -22.47 -22.12 -17.05
CA TYR A 45 -23.81 -22.47 -17.54
C TYR A 45 -24.67 -23.04 -16.41
N ASP A 46 -24.11 -23.98 -15.65
CA ASP A 46 -24.67 -24.48 -14.40
C ASP A 46 -23.74 -24.05 -13.26
N LEU A 47 -24.29 -23.32 -12.29
CA LEU A 47 -23.53 -22.74 -11.19
C LEU A 47 -23.43 -23.73 -10.01
N PRO A 48 -22.24 -24.32 -9.74
CA PRO A 48 -22.10 -25.20 -8.59
C PRO A 48 -22.20 -24.42 -7.27
N GLU A 49 -22.89 -25.00 -6.28
CA GLU A 49 -23.10 -24.38 -4.96
C GLU A 49 -21.78 -24.10 -4.23
N ASP A 50 -20.79 -24.97 -4.40
CA ASP A 50 -19.44 -24.79 -3.83
C ASP A 50 -18.78 -23.49 -4.33
N LEU A 51 -18.99 -23.13 -5.59
CA LEU A 51 -18.42 -21.91 -6.16
C LEU A 51 -19.04 -20.66 -5.54
N LEU A 52 -20.36 -20.67 -5.31
CA LEU A 52 -21.08 -19.61 -4.59
C LEU A 52 -20.57 -19.46 -3.15
N ILE A 53 -20.32 -20.57 -2.45
CA ILE A 53 -19.77 -20.55 -1.09
C ILE A 53 -18.37 -19.93 -1.10
N LEU A 54 -17.51 -20.35 -2.02
CA LEU A 54 -16.15 -19.82 -2.16
C LEU A 54 -16.14 -18.32 -2.49
N GLU A 55 -17.01 -17.87 -3.41
CA GLU A 55 -17.17 -16.46 -3.78
C GLU A 55 -17.56 -15.62 -2.56
N LYS A 56 -18.58 -16.04 -1.80
CA LYS A 56 -18.99 -15.39 -0.56
C LYS A 56 -17.87 -15.33 0.48
N ILE A 57 -17.12 -16.41 0.67
CA ILE A 57 -16.00 -16.43 1.60
C ILE A 57 -14.91 -15.44 1.17
N ALA A 58 -14.55 -15.43 -0.12
CA ALA A 58 -13.54 -14.53 -0.67
C ALA A 58 -13.96 -13.05 -0.52
N LYS A 59 -15.23 -12.76 -0.80
CA LYS A 59 -15.84 -11.43 -0.64
C LYS A 59 -15.77 -10.94 0.81
N VAL A 60 -16.14 -11.79 1.76
CA VAL A 60 -16.10 -11.45 3.20
C VAL A 60 -14.66 -11.21 3.64
N LYS A 61 -13.71 -12.08 3.25
CA LYS A 61 -12.28 -11.89 3.53
C LYS A 61 -11.79 -10.54 3.01
N TYR A 62 -12.09 -10.22 1.74
CA TYR A 62 -11.71 -8.95 1.13
C TYR A 62 -12.26 -7.74 1.91
N LEU A 63 -13.54 -7.78 2.29
CA LEU A 63 -14.19 -6.72 3.05
C LEU A 63 -13.52 -6.48 4.41
N PHE A 64 -13.17 -7.52 5.15
CA PHE A 64 -12.48 -7.37 6.44
C PHE A 64 -11.07 -6.80 6.29
N LEU A 65 -10.35 -7.17 5.25
CA LEU A 65 -9.02 -6.62 4.98
C LEU A 65 -9.07 -5.14 4.61
N LEU A 66 -10.06 -4.72 3.82
CA LEU A 66 -10.29 -3.30 3.52
C LEU A 66 -10.62 -2.51 4.79
N ARG A 67 -11.39 -3.09 5.73
CA ARG A 67 -11.64 -2.46 7.03
C ARG A 67 -10.35 -2.30 7.84
N GLU A 68 -9.48 -3.30 7.83
CA GLU A 68 -8.19 -3.24 8.53
C GLU A 68 -7.26 -2.18 7.92
N VAL A 69 -7.18 -2.08 6.59
CA VAL A 69 -6.45 -0.99 5.91
C VAL A 69 -6.99 0.38 6.31
N LYS A 70 -8.32 0.53 6.35
CA LYS A 70 -8.96 1.78 6.77
C LYS A 70 -8.60 2.13 8.21
N LYS A 71 -8.61 1.16 9.14
CA LYS A 71 -8.21 1.36 10.53
C LYS A 71 -6.75 1.79 10.67
N ARG A 72 -5.86 1.21 9.87
CA ARG A 72 -4.43 1.52 9.86
C ARG A 72 -4.08 2.81 9.11
N GLN A 73 -5.09 3.47 8.51
CA GLN A 73 -4.93 4.68 7.67
C GLN A 73 -3.87 4.50 6.58
N LEU A 74 -3.70 3.27 6.11
CA LEU A 74 -2.81 3.00 4.99
C LEU A 74 -3.45 3.63 3.76
N THR A 75 -2.71 4.51 3.08
CA THR A 75 -3.09 4.91 1.73
C THR A 75 -2.89 3.67 0.87
N ALA A 76 -3.93 2.86 0.73
CA ALA A 76 -4.01 1.89 -0.34
C ALA A 76 -4.04 2.71 -1.63
N ASP A 77 -2.86 3.08 -2.13
CA ASP A 77 -2.68 3.57 -3.49
C ASP A 77 -2.96 2.37 -4.41
N ILE A 78 -4.25 2.05 -4.59
CA ILE A 78 -4.70 1.08 -5.60
C ILE A 78 -4.43 1.67 -7.00
N SER A 79 -4.21 2.99 -7.10
CA SER A 79 -3.65 3.66 -8.28
C SER A 79 -2.29 4.32 -7.98
N ALA A 80 -1.21 3.62 -8.34
CA ALA A 80 0.13 4.15 -8.62
C ALA A 80 0.99 4.66 -7.44
N PRO A 81 2.33 4.44 -7.51
CA PRO A 81 3.24 4.77 -6.43
C PRO A 81 3.39 6.28 -6.29
N LYS A 82 3.32 6.79 -5.05
CA LYS A 82 3.82 8.11 -4.67
C LYS A 82 5.34 8.17 -4.91
N LYS A 83 5.74 8.42 -6.17
CA LYS A 83 7.12 8.77 -6.50
C LYS A 83 7.49 10.04 -5.73
N ALA A 84 8.51 9.88 -4.90
CA ALA A 84 9.44 10.92 -4.49
C ALA A 84 8.89 12.12 -3.71
N LYS A 85 8.83 11.97 -2.38
CA LYS A 85 9.26 13.05 -1.46
C LYS A 85 10.79 13.28 -1.53
N ALA A 86 11.35 13.31 -2.73
CA ALA A 86 12.77 13.57 -2.99
C ALA A 86 13.00 14.73 -3.96
N LEU A 87 11.98 15.55 -4.24
CA LEU A 87 12.23 16.90 -4.73
C LEU A 87 12.59 17.79 -3.53
N LYS A 88 13.82 17.63 -3.04
CA LYS A 88 14.46 18.68 -2.25
C LYS A 88 14.57 19.89 -3.19
N TRP A 89 13.63 20.81 -3.10
CA TRP A 89 13.82 22.17 -3.56
C TRP A 89 15.04 22.71 -2.79
N ARG A 90 16.23 22.63 -3.39
CA ARG A 90 17.34 23.46 -2.93
C ARG A 90 16.80 24.88 -3.01
N LYS A 91 16.70 25.56 -1.87
CA LYS A 91 16.51 27.01 -1.86
C LYS A 91 17.68 27.57 -2.67
N ARG A 92 17.42 28.06 -3.89
CA ARG A 92 18.38 28.91 -4.59
C ARG A 92 18.52 30.13 -3.70
N THR A 93 19.60 30.21 -2.95
CA THR A 93 20.02 31.45 -2.33
C THR A 93 20.38 32.36 -3.49
N ASN A 94 19.55 33.38 -3.74
CA ASN A 94 19.92 34.46 -4.65
C ASN A 94 21.00 35.28 -3.95
N HIS A 95 22.24 34.79 -3.95
CA HIS A 95 23.39 35.65 -3.69
C HIS A 95 23.66 36.41 -4.99
N ALA A 96 23.63 37.74 -4.90
CA ALA A 96 23.82 38.63 -6.04
C ALA A 96 25.23 38.55 -6.65
N GLU A 97 26.15 37.84 -6.00
CA GLU A 97 27.56 37.77 -6.38
C GLU A 97 27.85 36.76 -7.51
N ASP A 98 26.93 35.81 -7.79
CA ASP A 98 27.12 34.79 -8.83
C ASP A 98 26.67 35.26 -10.25
N ILE A 99 26.15 36.48 -10.40
CA ILE A 99 25.47 36.91 -11.64
C ILE A 99 26.40 37.73 -12.56
N PHE A 100 27.50 38.30 -12.06
CA PHE A 100 28.37 39.15 -12.88
C PHE A 100 29.86 38.81 -12.67
N HIS A 101 30.35 37.88 -13.47
CA HIS A 101 31.77 37.83 -13.83
C HIS A 101 31.92 38.43 -15.24
N PRO A 102 32.63 39.55 -15.41
CA PRO A 102 32.98 40.06 -16.73
C PRO A 102 34.20 39.31 -17.26
N GLU A 103 34.11 38.77 -18.48
CA GLU A 103 35.23 38.76 -19.41
C GLU A 103 35.27 40.09 -20.16
#